data_AF-A0A7J4MP59-F1
#
_entry.id   AF-A0A7J4MP59-F1
#
_cell.length_a   1.000
_cell.length_b   1.000
_cell.length_c   1.000
_cell.angle_alpha   90.00
_cell.angle_beta   90.00
_cell.angle_gamma   90.00
#
_symmetry.space_group_name_H-M   'P 1'
#
loop_
_entity.id
_entity.type
_entity.pdbx_description
1 polymer ?
#
loop_
_entity_poly.entity_id
_entity_poly.type
_entity_poly.pdbx_seq_one_letter_code
_entity_poly.pdbx_strand_id
1 'polypeptide(L)' 'MDWRDQLDPVLKEHFNDLLKKVQTQKKAYITAKNISQAQLWSALAVLMKKVSDLELQVKSLEKQKKIRPPVNLKKNMRKF' A
#
# COMPACT_ATOMS: atom_id res chain seq x y z
N MET A 1 30.86 -0.67 -0.14
CA MET A 1 29.59 -1.00 -0.81
C MET A 1 28.46 -0.76 0.17
N ASP A 2 27.45 0.03 -0.19
CA ASP A 2 26.24 0.17 0.61
C ASP A 2 25.35 -1.05 0.30
N TRP A 3 24.85 -1.74 1.32
CA TRP A 3 24.00 -2.94 1.15
C TRP A 3 22.72 -2.61 0.35
N ARG A 4 22.32 -1.33 0.36
CA ARG A 4 21.19 -0.80 -0.42
C ARG A 4 21.39 -0.92 -1.93
N ASP A 5 22.63 -1.03 -2.39
CA ASP A 5 22.94 -1.20 -3.82
C ASP A 5 22.79 -2.65 -4.28
N GLN A 6 22.64 -3.60 -3.34
CA GLN A 6 22.39 -5.01 -3.60
C GLN A 6 20.89 -5.38 -3.54
N LEU A 7 20.02 -4.42 -3.21
CA LEU A 7 18.57 -4.63 -3.24
C LEU A 7 18.07 -4.74 -4.67
N ASP A 8 17.09 -5.63 -4.86
CA ASP A 8 16.29 -5.67 -6.08
C ASP A 8 15.77 -4.27 -6.44
N PRO A 9 15.85 -3.81 -7.71
CA PRO A 9 15.45 -2.46 -8.10
C PRO A 9 14.02 -2.08 -7.70
N VAL A 10 13.07 -3.01 -7.78
CA VAL A 10 11.66 -2.79 -7.41
C VAL A 10 11.54 -2.60 -5.90
N LEU A 11 12.24 -3.43 -5.12
CA LEU A 11 12.28 -3.27 -3.66
C LEU A 11 13.01 -1.99 -3.25
N LYS A 12 14.06 -1.61 -3.97
CA LYS A 12 14.84 -0.39 -3.72
C LYS A 12 13.98 0.86 -3.90
N GLU A 13 13.16 0.91 -4.95
CA GLU A 13 12.21 2.00 -5.17
C GLU A 13 11.21 2.12 -4.02
N HIS A 14 10.54 1.02 -3.65
CA HIS A 14 9.58 1.02 -2.56
C HIS A 14 10.20 1.38 -1.20
N PHE A 15 11.43 0.91 -0.95
CA PHE A 15 12.19 1.25 0.24
C PHE A 15 12.54 2.74 0.29
N ASN A 16 13.02 3.31 -0.81
CA ASN A 16 13.34 4.74 -0.90
C ASN A 16 12.09 5.62 -0.70
N ASP A 17 10.95 5.20 -1.24
CA ASP A 17 9.68 5.88 -1.01
C ASP A 17 9.20 5.81 0.43
N LEU A 18 9.42 4.67 1.11
CA LEU A 18 9.18 4.56 2.55
C LEU A 18 10.06 5.55 3.31
N LEU A 19 11.36 5.62 3.00
CA LEU A 19 12.27 6.56 3.65
C LEU A 19 11.85 8.02 3.45
N LYS A 20 11.47 8.42 2.23
CA LYS A 20 10.94 9.77 1.95
C LYS A 20 9.72 10.08 2.81
N LYS A 21 8.77 9.13 2.90
CA LYS A 21 7.56 9.31 3.72
C LYS A 21 7.89 9.45 5.20
N VAL A 22 8.78 8.62 5.73
CA VAL A 22 9.22 8.73 7.13
C VAL A 22 9.91 10.07 7.38
N GLN A 23 10.75 10.54 6.47
CA GLN A 23 11.41 11.84 6.59
C GLN A 23 10.44 13.02 6.71
N THR A 24 9.24 12.94 6.12
CA THR A 24 8.23 14.00 6.32
C THR A 24 7.79 14.13 7.78
N GLN A 25 7.92 13.05 8.56
CA GLN A 25 7.64 13.02 10.00
C GLN A 25 8.87 13.32 10.86
N LYS A 26 9.97 13.80 10.28
CA LYS A 26 11.21 14.10 11.01
C LYS A 26 11.01 14.95 12.24
N LYS A 27 10.14 15.95 12.16
CA LYS A 27 9.82 16.83 13.30
C LYS A 27 9.20 16.06 14.48
N ALA A 28 8.46 14.98 14.22
CA ALA A 28 7.78 14.20 15.24
C ALA A 28 8.72 13.23 15.96
N TYR A 29 9.62 12.55 15.24
CA TYR A 29 10.50 11.56 15.86
C TYR A 29 11.82 12.15 16.41
N ILE A 30 12.24 13.33 15.95
CA ILE A 30 13.50 13.96 16.42
C ILE A 30 13.41 14.49 17.85
N THR A 31 12.20 14.81 18.33
CA THR A 31 11.95 15.28 19.69
C THR A 31 11.72 14.13 20.68
N ALA A 32 11.68 12.88 20.19
CA ALA A 32 11.48 11.72 21.02
C ALA A 32 12.73 11.40 21.85
N LYS A 33 12.51 10.86 23.06
CA LYS A 33 13.60 10.41 23.95
C LYS A 33 14.52 9.37 23.28
N ASN A 34 13.98 8.54 22.39
CA ASN A 34 14.73 7.62 21.55
C ASN A 34 14.35 7.83 20.07
N ILE A 35 15.20 8.58 19.37
CA ILE A 35 15.00 8.97 17.97
C ILE A 35 14.92 7.74 17.06
N SER A 36 15.84 6.79 17.22
CA SER A 36 15.90 5.59 16.36
C SER A 36 14.63 4.75 16.50
N GLN A 37 14.16 4.54 17.73
CA GLN A 37 12.93 3.80 17.98
C GLN A 37 11.70 4.54 17.44
N ALA A 38 11.61 5.86 17.64
CA ALA A 38 10.52 6.67 17.12
C ALA A 38 10.50 6.68 15.58
N GLN A 39 11.66 6.73 14.94
CA GLN A 39 11.78 6.65 13.48
C GLN A 39 11.29 5.29 12.95
N LEU A 40 11.60 4.19 13.64
CA LEU A 40 11.09 2.85 13.30
C LEU A 40 9.57 2.78 13.46
N TRP A 41 9.02 3.35 14.53
CA TRP A 41 7.57 3.44 14.71
C TRP A 41 6.87 4.28 13.63
N SER A 42 7.47 5.40 13.21
CA SER A 42 6.98 6.18 12.06
C SER A 42 6.98 5.34 10.78
N ALA A 43 8.03 4.54 10.54
CA ALA A 43 8.07 3.64 9.38
C ALA A 43 6.97 2.58 9.44
N LEU A 44 6.77 1.95 10.60
CA LEU A 44 5.70 0.98 10.84
C LEU A 44 4.31 1.58 10.61
N ALA A 45 4.06 2.79 11.12
CA ALA A 45 2.79 3.48 10.94
C ALA A 45 2.51 3.78 9.45
N VAL A 46 3.52 4.21 8.70
CA VAL A 46 3.40 4.44 7.24
C VAL A 46 3.06 3.14 6.51
N LEU A 47 3.70 2.03 6.88
CA LEU A 47 3.42 0.71 6.28
C LEU A 47 2.01 0.22 6.63
N MET A 48 1.61 0.30 7.90
CA MET A 48 0.28 -0.09 8.36
C MET A 48 -0.81 0.70 7.63
N LYS A 49 -0.61 2.00 7.42
CA LYS A 49 -1.55 2.81 6.63
C LYS A 49 -1.65 2.30 5.19
N LYS A 50 -0.53 2.03 4.52
CA LYS A 50 -0.55 1.48 3.15
C LYS A 50 -1.30 0.15 3.06
N VAL A 51 -1.10 -0.74 4.03
CA VAL A 51 -1.81 -2.03 4.10
C VAL A 51 -3.31 -1.79 4.27
N SER A 52 -3.71 -0.93 5.21
CA SER A 52 -5.11 -0.62 5.45
C SER A 52 -5.79 0.03 4.24
N ASP A 53 -5.11 0.97 3.56
CA ASP A 53 -5.61 1.59 2.33
C ASP A 53 -5.84 0.53 1.23
N LEU A 54 -4.92 -0.42 1.07
CA LEU A 54 -5.06 -1.53 0.12
C LEU A 54 -6.21 -2.47 0.50
N GLU A 55 -6.36 -2.82 1.78
CA GLU A 55 -7.48 -3.64 2.25
C GLU A 55 -8.84 -2.98 1.97
N LEU A 56 -8.93 -1.66 2.16
CA LEU A 56 -10.14 -0.90 1.84
C LEU A 56 -10.44 -0.90 0.33
N GLN A 57 -9.40 -0.76 -0.51
CA GLN A 57 -9.55 -0.85 -1.96
C GLN A 57 -10.02 -2.24 -2.39
N VAL A 58 -9.44 -3.31 -1.84
CA VAL A 58 -9.87 -4.70 -2.11
C VAL A 58 -11.33 -4.87 -1.72
N LYS A 59 -11.73 -4.48 -0.51
CA LYS A 59 -13.13 -4.55 -0.05
C LYS A 59 -14.08 -3.77 -0.96
N SER A 60 -13.67 -2.60 -1.44
CA SER A 60 -14.46 -1.78 -2.37
C SER A 60 -14.67 -2.49 -3.71
N LEU A 61 -13.59 -3.04 -4.29
CA LEU A 61 -13.65 -3.79 -5.56
C LEU A 61 -14.49 -5.07 -5.44
N GLU A 62 -14.38 -5.79 -4.33
CA GLU A 62 -15.22 -6.95 -4.03
C GLU A 62 -16.71 -6.58 -3.95
N LYS A 63 -17.03 -5.47 -3.30
CA LYS A 63 -18.41 -4.96 -3.23
C LYS A 63 -18.93 -4.61 -4.63
N GLN A 64 -18.13 -3.99 -5.48
CA GLN A 64 -18.51 -3.69 -6.87
C GLN A 64 -18.74 -4.95 -7.71
N LYS A 65 -17.94 -6.01 -7.52
CA LYS A 65 -18.16 -7.30 -8.19
C LYS A 65 -19.47 -7.96 -7.77
N LYS A 66 -19.87 -7.85 -6.49
CA LYS A 66 -21.17 -8.38 -5.99
C LYS A 66 -22.37 -7.60 -6.51
N ILE A 67 -22.22 -6.30 -6.80
CA ILE A 67 -23.32 -5.42 -7.26
C ILE A 67 -23.56 -5.54 -8.77
N ARG A 68 -22.56 -5.93 -9.57
CA ARG A 68 -22.80 -6.21 -11.00
C ARG A 68 -23.66 -7.47 -11.10
N PRO A 69 -24.91 -7.39 -11.59
CA PRO A 69 -25.68 -8.60 -11.83
C PRO A 69 -24.91 -9.47 -12.85
N PRO A 70 -25.01 -10.80 -12.76
CA PRO A 70 -24.47 -11.66 -13.81
C PRO A 70 -25.08 -11.18 -15.13
N VAL A 71 -24.23 -10.86 -16.10
CA VAL A 71 -24.68 -10.52 -17.46
C VAL A 71 -25.49 -11.71 -17.94
N ASN A 72 -26.82 -11.54 -18.00
CA ASN A 72 -27.73 -12.54 -18.53
C ASN A 72 -27.42 -12.72 -20.02
N LEU A 73 -26.49 -13.61 -20.34
CA LEU A 73 -26.14 -14.08 -21.68
C LEU A 73 -27.23 -14.99 -22.29
N LYS A 74 -28.52 -14.70 -22.02
CA LYS A 74 -29.63 -15.49 -22.55
C LYS A 74 -30.70 -14.61 -23.16
N LYS A 75 -30.60 -14.43 -24.48
CA LYS A 75 -31.61 -14.87 -25.48
C LYS A 75 -31.45 -14.09 -26.79
N ASN A 76 -30.42 -14.42 -27.58
CA ASN A 76 -30.41 -14.18 -29.02
C ASN A 76 -30.17 -15.51 -29.79
N MET A 77 -30.72 -16.61 -29.28
CA MET A 77 -30.89 -17.86 -30.04
C MET A 77 -32.37 -18.15 -30.27
N ARG A 78 -33.04 -17.24 -30.98
CA ARG A 78 -34.26 -17.51 -31.76
C ARG A 78 -34.24 -16.65 -33.02
N LYS A 79 -33.25 -16.90 -33.87
CA LYS A 79 -33.46 -16.89 -35.32
C LYS A 79 -33.27 -18.33 -35.77
N PHE A 80 -34.03 -18.70 -36.80
CA PHE A 80 -34.38 -20.06 -37.26
C PHE A 80 -35.61 -20.62 -36.55
#